data_AF-A0A7X7KJL4-F1
#
_entry.id   AF-A0A7X7KJL4-F1
#
_cell.length_a   1.000
_cell.length_b   1.000
_cell.length_c   1.000
_cell.angle_alpha   90.00
_cell.angle_beta   90.00
_cell.angle_gamma   90.00
#
_symmetry.space_group_name_H-M   'P 1'
#
loop_
_entity.id
_entity.type
_entity.pdbx_description
1 polymer ?
#
loop_
_entity_poly.entity_id
_entity_poly.type
_entity_poly.pdbx_seq_one_letter_code
_entity_poly.pdbx_strand_id
1 'polypeptide(L)'
;YATMHAALQHGCLFVWYSHIFHNHTAPTAYYYPFTPIELHSGYVIGRERIITAASGHFGWGDASGFEPHVFDRDGRECADVPIPRISRDGATWAEVRLPEGYLAILIRR
;
A
#
# COMPACT_ATOMS: atom_id res chain seq x y z
N TYR A 1 -3.90 0.37 13.85
CA TYR A 1 -2.88 0.99 12.98
C TYR A 1 -3.11 2.48 12.66
N ALA A 2 -3.96 3.20 13.42
CA ALA A 2 -4.35 4.58 13.11
C ALA A 2 -3.18 5.58 13.00
N THR A 3 -2.15 5.47 13.84
CA THR A 3 -0.97 6.38 13.77
C THR A 3 -0.21 6.26 12.46
N MET A 4 -0.05 5.05 11.92
CA MET A 4 0.62 4.83 10.64
C MET A 4 -0.21 5.39 9.49
N HIS A 5 -1.52 5.19 9.53
CA HIS A 5 -2.44 5.78 8.56
C HIS A 5 -2.40 7.32 8.61
N ALA A 6 -2.36 7.92 9.79
CA ALA A 6 -2.23 9.37 9.96
C ALA A 6 -0.89 9.89 9.44
N ALA A 7 0.22 9.21 9.72
CA ALA A 7 1.52 9.58 9.16
C ALA A 7 1.53 9.55 7.62
N LEU A 8 0.86 8.56 7.02
CA LEU A 8 0.74 8.44 5.57
C LEU A 8 -0.06 9.60 4.95
N GLN A 9 -0.99 10.22 5.68
CA GLN A 9 -1.66 11.47 5.23
C GLN A 9 -0.69 12.64 5.04
N HIS A 10 0.54 12.53 5.55
CA HIS A 10 1.61 13.50 5.34
C HIS A 10 2.72 12.97 4.40
N GLY A 11 2.46 11.92 3.64
CA GLY A 11 3.46 11.28 2.78
C GLY A 11 4.57 10.57 3.54
N CYS A 12 4.37 10.28 4.84
CA CYS A 12 5.38 9.66 5.68
C CYS A 12 5.17 8.14 5.76
N LEU A 13 6.18 7.37 5.34
CA LEU A 13 6.23 5.95 5.60
C LEU A 13 6.72 5.71 7.03
N PHE A 14 5.79 5.54 7.96
CA PHE A 14 6.08 5.36 9.39
C PHE A 14 6.09 3.87 9.77
N VAL A 15 7.15 3.44 10.44
CA VAL A 15 7.25 2.11 11.07
C VAL A 15 7.28 2.29 12.57
N TRP A 16 6.27 1.78 13.27
CA TRP A 16 6.27 1.78 14.72
C TRP A 16 7.05 0.57 15.23
N TYR A 17 8.09 0.84 16.02
CA TYR A 17 8.84 -0.20 16.73
C TYR A 17 8.34 -0.26 18.18
N SER A 18 7.72 -1.39 18.54
CA SER A 18 7.38 -1.72 19.93
C SER A 18 7.68 -3.19 20.19
N HIS A 19 7.84 -3.57 21.46
CA HIS A 19 8.05 -4.97 21.88
C HIS A 19 6.79 -5.85 21.76
N ILE A 20 5.80 -5.43 20.96
CA ILE A 20 4.55 -6.15 20.75
C ILE A 20 4.73 -7.10 19.57
N PHE A 21 4.79 -8.39 19.86
CA PHE A 21 4.82 -9.45 18.84
C PHE A 21 3.39 -9.71 18.37
N HIS A 22 3.13 -9.46 17.08
CA HIS A 22 1.88 -9.86 16.44
C HIS A 22 1.95 -11.36 16.13
N ASN A 23 0.82 -12.07 16.24
CA ASN A 23 0.68 -13.46 15.79
C ASN A 23 0.32 -13.59 14.30
N HIS A 24 0.45 -12.51 13.54
CA HIS A 24 0.14 -12.40 12.11
C HIS A 24 1.19 -11.55 11.42
N THR A 25 1.29 -11.68 10.10
CA THR A 25 2.14 -10.83 9.26
C THR A 25 1.63 -9.40 9.31
N ALA A 26 2.46 -8.48 9.82
CA ALA A 26 2.15 -7.06 9.86
C ALA A 26 2.44 -6.39 8.50
N PRO A 27 1.79 -5.25 8.17
CA PRO A 27 2.03 -4.53 6.91
C PRO A 27 3.50 -4.16 6.68
N THR A 28 4.24 -3.92 7.78
CA THR A 28 5.66 -3.55 7.76
C THR A 28 6.57 -4.61 7.15
N ALA A 29 6.15 -5.87 7.13
CA ALA A 29 6.85 -6.95 6.42
C ALA A 29 6.99 -6.67 4.92
N TYR A 30 6.09 -5.85 4.36
CA TYR A 30 6.04 -5.50 2.94
C TYR A 30 6.44 -4.05 2.67
N TYR A 31 7.06 -3.34 3.61
CA TYR A 31 7.47 -1.94 3.39
C TYR A 31 8.81 -1.81 2.64
N TYR A 32 9.70 -2.81 2.70
CA TYR A 32 11.07 -2.68 2.19
C TYR A 32 11.48 -3.75 1.16
N PRO A 33 12.41 -3.44 0.24
CA PRO A 33 13.02 -2.13 -0.05
C PRO A 33 12.04 -1.09 -0.62
N PHE A 34 12.25 0.19 -0.29
CA PHE A 34 11.46 1.32 -0.81
C PHE A 34 12.38 2.48 -1.24
N THR A 35 12.45 2.73 -2.54
CA THR A 35 13.13 3.88 -3.14
C THR A 35 12.09 4.92 -3.53
N PRO A 36 11.94 6.05 -2.79
CA PRO A 36 10.88 7.01 -3.05
C PRO A 36 10.96 7.64 -4.45
N ILE A 37 9.80 7.79 -5.10
CA ILE A 37 9.61 8.55 -6.34
C ILE A 37 8.67 9.74 -6.06
N GLU A 38 7.52 9.49 -5.43
CA GLU A 38 6.53 10.53 -5.12
C GLU A 38 5.96 10.36 -3.70
N LEU A 39 5.67 11.48 -3.05
CA LEU A 39 5.05 11.55 -1.73
C LEU A 39 3.75 12.35 -1.84
N HIS A 40 2.65 11.79 -1.35
CA HIS A 40 1.33 12.39 -1.44
C HIS A 40 0.56 12.25 -0.12
N SER A 41 -0.55 12.99 0.00
CA SER A 41 -1.47 12.82 1.13
C SER A 41 -2.18 11.47 1.03
N GLY A 42 -1.80 10.52 1.88
CA GLY A 42 -2.47 9.23 2.02
C GLY A 42 -1.83 8.11 1.19
N TYR A 43 -0.77 8.40 0.43
CA TYR A 43 -0.01 7.36 -0.28
C TYR A 43 1.40 7.82 -0.63
N VAL A 44 2.27 6.85 -0.85
CA VAL A 44 3.64 7.05 -1.35
C VAL A 44 3.91 6.09 -2.49
N ILE A 45 4.64 6.57 -3.50
CA ILE A 45 5.06 5.78 -4.65
C ILE A 45 6.57 5.62 -4.57
N GLY A 46 7.01 4.37 -4.47
CA GLY A 46 8.41 3.99 -4.60
C GLY A 46 8.64 3.20 -5.88
N ARG A 47 9.90 3.03 -6.27
CA ARG A 47 10.27 2.25 -7.46
C ARG A 47 9.82 0.79 -7.36
N GLU A 48 9.89 0.21 -6.16
CA GLU A 48 9.61 -1.20 -5.91
C GLU A 48 8.18 -1.46 -5.47
N ARG A 49 7.49 -0.46 -4.89
CA ARG A 49 6.13 -0.62 -4.36
C ARG A 49 5.39 0.70 -4.17
N ILE A 50 4.07 0.63 -4.18
CA ILE A 50 3.16 1.71 -3.77
C ILE A 50 2.53 1.33 -2.44
N ILE A 51 2.47 2.26 -1.49
CA ILE A 51 1.81 2.06 -0.20
C ILE A 51 0.75 3.13 -0.07
N THR A 52 -0.52 2.72 0.09
CA THR A 52 -1.67 3.64 0.04
C THR A 52 -2.72 3.28 1.09
N ALA A 53 -3.26 4.32 1.72
CA ALA A 53 -4.48 4.30 2.50
C ALA A 53 -5.67 4.94 1.75
N ALA A 54 -5.42 5.49 0.56
CA ALA A 54 -6.42 6.13 -0.27
C ALA A 54 -6.96 5.16 -1.33
N SER A 55 -8.25 5.26 -1.61
CA SER A 55 -8.86 4.63 -2.78
C SER A 55 -8.51 5.40 -4.05
N GLY A 56 -8.24 4.71 -5.15
CA GLY A 56 -7.77 5.35 -6.39
C GLY A 56 -7.26 4.34 -7.43
N HIS A 57 -6.64 4.86 -8.48
CA HIS A 57 -5.91 4.05 -9.45
C HIS A 57 -4.43 4.25 -9.25
N PHE A 58 -3.69 3.16 -9.01
CA PHE A 58 -2.27 3.20 -8.67
C PHE A 58 -1.46 2.36 -9.63
N GLY A 59 -0.32 2.87 -10.06
CA GLY A 59 0.59 2.20 -10.98
C GLY A 59 1.81 3.09 -11.22
N TRP A 60 2.76 2.61 -12.02
CA TRP A 60 3.98 3.35 -12.33
C TRP A 60 3.92 4.12 -13.65
N GLY A 61 2.74 4.20 -14.27
CA GLY A 61 2.57 4.81 -15.60
C GLY A 61 3.16 3.98 -16.74
N ASP A 62 3.50 2.72 -16.47
CA ASP A 62 4.06 1.77 -17.45
C ASP A 62 3.35 0.41 -17.35
N ALA A 63 3.83 -0.57 -18.12
CA ALA A 63 3.22 -1.89 -18.21
C ALA A 63 3.54 -2.81 -17.01
N SER A 64 4.29 -2.36 -16.00
CA SER A 64 4.66 -3.20 -14.85
C SER A 64 3.45 -3.78 -14.12
N GLY A 65 3.57 -5.04 -13.72
CA GLY A 65 2.56 -5.71 -12.92
C GLY A 65 2.64 -5.31 -11.45
N PHE A 66 1.76 -5.88 -10.64
CA PHE A 66 1.84 -5.77 -9.19
C PHE A 66 1.29 -7.01 -8.48
N GLU A 67 1.79 -7.23 -7.27
CA GLU A 67 1.21 -8.13 -6.28
C GLU A 67 0.58 -7.28 -5.16
N PRO A 68 -0.73 -7.40 -4.90
CA PRO A 68 -1.40 -6.63 -3.86
C PRO A 68 -1.40 -7.37 -2.52
N HIS A 69 -1.14 -6.62 -1.44
CA HIS A 69 -1.43 -7.02 -0.06
C HIS A 69 -2.34 -5.96 0.58
N VAL A 70 -3.48 -6.37 1.12
CA VAL A 70 -4.44 -5.48 1.77
C VAL A 70 -4.49 -5.80 3.25
N PHE A 71 -4.52 -4.79 4.11
CA PHE A 71 -4.57 -4.91 5.56
C PHE A 71 -5.75 -4.13 6.12
N ASP A 72 -6.43 -4.71 7.11
CA ASP A 72 -7.49 -4.02 7.84
C ASP A 72 -6.94 -2.95 8.81
N ARG A 73 -7.85 -2.28 9.51
CA ARG A 73 -7.54 -1.26 10.52
C ARG A 73 -6.67 -1.74 11.69
N ASP A 74 -6.66 -3.05 11.92
CA ASP A 74 -5.88 -3.73 12.95
C ASP A 74 -4.58 -4.31 12.40
N GLY A 75 -4.28 -4.08 11.11
CA GLY A 75 -3.07 -4.52 10.42
C GLY A 75 -3.06 -6.01 10.11
N ARG A 76 -4.21 -6.68 10.09
CA ARG A 76 -4.33 -8.06 9.63
C ARG A 76 -4.51 -8.09 8.13
N GLU A 77 -3.76 -8.97 7.48
CA GLU A 77 -3.87 -9.19 6.04
C GLU A 77 -5.25 -9.75 5.69
N CYS A 78 -5.88 -9.16 4.66
CA CYS A 78 -7.22 -9.47 4.20
C CYS A 78 -7.16 -9.91 2.73
N ALA A 79 -7.31 -11.20 2.46
CA ALA A 79 -7.33 -11.72 1.09
C ALA A 79 -8.64 -11.42 0.34
N ASP A 80 -9.71 -11.12 1.08
CA ASP A 80 -11.06 -10.97 0.52
C ASP A 80 -11.35 -9.59 -0.09
N VAL A 81 -10.39 -8.65 -0.02
CA VAL A 81 -10.50 -7.33 -0.66
C VAL A 81 -9.79 -7.39 -2.02
N PRO A 82 -10.51 -7.57 -3.13
CA PRO A 82 -9.88 -7.68 -4.44
C PRO A 82 -9.28 -6.34 -4.87
N ILE A 83 -8.14 -6.41 -5.55
CA ILE A 83 -7.51 -5.28 -6.23
C ILE A 83 -7.47 -5.59 -7.73
N PRO A 84 -8.51 -5.24 -8.49
CA PRO A 84 -8.57 -5.49 -9.92
C PRO A 84 -7.42 -4.83 -10.68
N ARG A 85 -6.93 -5.51 -11.72
CA ARG A 85 -5.96 -4.96 -12.67
C ARG A 85 -6.69 -4.31 -13.84
N ILE A 86 -6.36 -3.06 -14.12
CA ILE A 86 -6.86 -2.29 -15.26
C ILE A 86 -5.68 -2.02 -16.21
N SER A 87 -5.89 -2.23 -17.50
CA SER A 87 -4.95 -1.81 -18.54
C SER A 87 -5.52 -0.61 -19.29
N ARG A 88 -4.77 0.48 -19.34
CA ARG A 88 -5.18 1.72 -20.00
C ARG A 88 -3.96 2.43 -20.58
N ASP A 89 -4.07 2.84 -21.85
CA ASP A 89 -3.03 3.61 -22.55
C ASP A 89 -1.64 2.94 -22.52
N GLY A 90 -1.61 1.60 -22.57
CA GLY A 90 -0.37 0.81 -22.49
C GLY A 90 0.19 0.61 -21.07
N ALA A 91 -0.40 1.22 -20.06
CA ALA A 91 -0.01 1.09 -18.66
C ALA A 91 -0.94 0.16 -17.86
N THR A 92 -0.39 -0.44 -16.81
CA THR A 92 -1.10 -1.30 -15.86
C THR A 92 -1.38 -0.50 -14.57
N TRP A 93 -2.63 -0.59 -14.10
CA TRP A 93 -3.13 0.10 -12.91
C TRP A 93 -3.85 -0.87 -11.98
N ALA A 94 -3.69 -0.67 -10.68
CA ALA A 94 -4.47 -1.27 -9.63
C ALA A 94 -5.69 -0.40 -9.33
N GLU A 95 -6.89 -0.96 -9.40
CA GLU A 95 -8.08 -0.31 -8.86
C GLU A 95 -8.19 -0.59 -7.36
N VAL A 96 -7.85 0.41 -6.55
CA VAL A 96 -7.84 0.30 -5.09
C VAL A 96 -9.13 0.89 -4.54
N ARG A 97 -9.90 0.06 -3.84
CA ARG A 97 -11.13 0.43 -3.12
C ARG A 97 -11.02 -0.06 -1.68
N LEU A 98 -10.69 0.85 -0.76
CA LEU A 98 -10.41 0.53 0.64
C LEU A 98 -11.51 1.06 1.56
N PRO A 99 -11.99 0.24 2.51
CA PRO A 99 -12.72 0.73 3.67
C PRO A 99 -11.85 1.68 4.52
N GLU A 100 -12.50 2.49 5.35
CA GLU A 100 -11.79 3.41 6.24
C GLU A 100 -10.83 2.67 7.20
N GLY A 101 -9.59 3.16 7.25
CA GLY A 101 -8.52 2.66 8.11
C GLY A 101 -7.74 1.48 7.52
N TYR A 102 -8.11 1.00 6.34
CA TYR A 102 -7.38 -0.06 5.63
C TYR A 102 -6.15 0.49 4.93
N LEU A 103 -5.24 -0.42 4.57
CA LEU A 103 -4.01 -0.11 3.86
C LEU A 103 -3.82 -1.12 2.72
N ALA A 104 -3.37 -0.66 1.55
CA ALA A 104 -2.90 -1.50 0.46
C ALA A 104 -1.42 -1.27 0.17
N ILE A 105 -0.72 -2.35 -0.13
CA ILE A 105 0.67 -2.37 -0.56
C ILE A 105 0.74 -3.10 -1.90
N LEU A 106 1.20 -2.42 -2.94
CA LEU A 106 1.32 -2.95 -4.29
C LEU A 106 2.80 -3.16 -4.59
N ILE A 107 3.26 -4.39 -4.66
CA ILE A 107 4.66 -4.72 -4.94
C ILE A 107 4.83 -4.85 -6.45
N ARG A 108 5.74 -4.08 -7.03
CA ARG A 108 5.97 -4.04 -8.47
C ARG A 108 6.49 -5.38 -9.00
N ARG A 109 6.01 -5.78 -10.19
CA ARG A 109 6.46 -6.97 -10.93
C ARG A 109 6.94 -6.61 -12.33
#